data_AF-A0A7W6C6I7-F1
#
_entry.id   AF-A0A7W6C6I7-F1
#
_cell.length_a   1.000
_cell.length_b   1.000
_cell.length_c   1.000
_cell.angle_alpha   90.00
_cell.angle_beta   90.00
_cell.angle_gamma   90.00
#
_symmetry.space_group_name_H-M   'P 1'
#
loop_
_entity.id
_entity.type
_entity.pdbx_description
1 polymer ?
#
loop_
_entity_poly.entity_id
_entity_poly.type
_entity_poly.pdbx_seq_one_letter_code
_entity_poly.pdbx_strand_id
1 'polypeptide(L)'
;MSLGCSQQEVIAAFSHPSRTIHHNLISDIARGVRYGDEAKYPVTKVPELLEFMFCGGWEKRLDWIDKSIWSWLDDPYLRFRYSYHPVGQGIFCSGFITRKGKDPYRWVFDCGTERGKSSTKNGDRVRREIMALASEQASPGSSGTRPRLDLVALSHFDEDHLSGMVDLLRTFSVDTFLLPYLSRWDSIVVALEEGAGAGSDLLGFLLDPSGFLRGIEGVEIERILMVPPTGEGPAAEPLPPPEDTDPDGSSSGFSEVVWKADPLKEYEDPNAIDDSLAGELQPSYGNVEVLRPGQVITVDRAWEFVPYNDASLAGLATIKFKSDAQDLAGQLLAAKTDAGRKAALDGLTTIYDAQFKTPRSKKISAERRNKISLFLYSGPIGDVELEWAAQYTLRHRLDPVRSSVPAEWLTSDRFGQIFTGDGYLKTAKQWQGFEGFYRPHGRLQRAGFFQVMHHGSRANWHSGIAAKLLPWASIFCSDPAGKLGHPDEPVLMDFAPHNPKQVDAFHGWSIRGAYRFRSNA
;
A
#
# COMPACT_ATOMS: atom_id res chain seq x y z
N MET A 1 24.21 -0.79 28.56
CA MET A 1 23.05 -1.35 27.84
C MET A 1 23.40 -1.39 26.37
N SER A 2 23.48 -2.58 25.78
CA SER A 2 23.63 -2.70 24.32
C SER A 2 22.27 -2.34 23.70
N LEU A 3 22.20 -1.23 22.97
CA LEU A 3 20.98 -0.72 22.33
C LEU A 3 20.46 -1.62 21.17
N GLY A 4 21.09 -2.78 20.91
CA GLY A 4 20.69 -3.69 19.84
C GLY A 4 20.79 -3.11 18.42
N CYS A 5 21.29 -1.88 18.27
CA CYS A 5 21.43 -1.17 17.01
C CYS A 5 22.86 -1.30 16.47
N SER A 6 22.98 -1.54 15.16
CA SER A 6 24.23 -1.55 14.42
C SER A 6 24.75 -0.12 14.20
N GLN A 7 26.06 0.01 13.98
CA GLN A 7 26.70 1.31 13.72
C GLN A 7 26.13 2.02 12.47
N GLN A 8 25.69 1.25 11.46
CA GLN A 8 25.03 1.80 10.27
C GLN A 8 23.65 2.39 10.59
N GLU A 9 22.88 1.76 11.49
CA GLU A 9 21.56 2.28 11.93
C GLU A 9 21.73 3.58 12.74
N VAL A 10 22.78 3.66 13.56
CA VAL A 10 23.11 4.91 14.29
C VAL A 10 23.51 6.02 13.32
N ILE A 11 24.33 5.73 12.30
CA ILE A 11 24.74 6.72 11.30
C ILE A 11 23.53 7.20 10.48
N ALA A 12 22.63 6.31 10.06
CA ALA A 12 21.42 6.67 9.33
C ALA A 12 20.52 7.63 10.13
N ALA A 13 20.36 7.41 11.44
CA ALA A 13 19.55 8.26 12.30
C ALA A 13 20.02 9.74 12.37
N PHE A 14 21.31 9.99 12.13
CA PHE A 14 21.92 11.32 12.19
C PHE A 14 22.31 11.88 10.81
N SER A 15 22.05 11.13 9.74
CA SER A 15 22.35 11.53 8.36
C SER A 15 21.03 11.85 7.64
N HIS A 16 20.56 13.09 7.73
CA HIS A 16 19.38 13.57 7.00
C HIS A 16 19.80 14.60 5.95
N PRO A 17 19.10 14.76 4.80
CA PRO A 17 19.40 15.78 3.80
C PRO A 17 19.44 17.22 4.33
N SER A 18 18.77 17.49 5.46
CA SER A 18 18.79 18.78 6.15
C SER A 18 19.70 18.84 7.39
N ARG A 19 20.40 17.74 7.73
CA ARG A 19 21.26 17.63 8.93
C ARG A 19 22.41 16.67 8.65
N THR A 20 23.56 17.20 8.27
CA THR A 20 24.76 16.37 8.06
C THR A 20 25.65 16.46 9.30
N ILE A 21 25.46 15.56 10.26
CA ILE A 21 26.50 15.30 11.27
C ILE A 21 27.51 14.33 10.65
N HIS A 22 28.80 14.67 10.70
CA HIS A 22 29.85 13.89 10.03
C HIS A 22 29.91 12.43 10.57
N HIS A 23 29.90 11.42 9.71
CA HIS A 23 29.84 9.99 10.07
C HIS A 23 30.93 9.52 11.06
N ASN A 24 32.12 10.12 11.01
CA ASN A 24 33.18 9.84 11.98
C ASN A 24 32.82 10.30 13.40
N LEU A 25 32.15 11.45 13.53
CA LEU A 25 31.73 12.00 14.82
C LEU A 25 30.67 11.09 15.48
N ILE A 26 29.70 10.63 14.69
CA ILE A 26 28.69 9.68 15.16
C ILE A 26 29.34 8.37 15.64
N SER A 27 30.34 7.89 14.89
CA SER A 27 31.08 6.66 15.25
C SER A 27 31.90 6.83 16.53
N ASP A 28 32.49 7.99 16.75
CA ASP A 28 33.28 8.28 17.94
C ASP A 28 32.39 8.48 19.19
N ILE A 29 31.24 9.15 19.05
CA ILE A 29 30.22 9.25 20.11
C ILE A 29 29.71 7.86 20.48
N ALA A 30 29.40 7.02 19.49
CA ALA A 30 28.96 5.64 19.73
C ALA A 30 30.01 4.78 20.44
N ARG A 31 31.31 5.10 20.28
CA ARG A 31 32.42 4.48 21.02
C ARG A 31 32.71 5.13 22.38
N GLY A 32 31.91 6.11 22.79
CA GLY A 32 32.04 6.77 24.09
C GLY A 32 33.15 7.82 24.15
N VAL A 33 33.64 8.31 23.01
CA VAL A 33 34.63 9.39 22.95
C VAL A 33 33.98 10.68 23.44
N ARG A 34 34.51 11.28 24.50
CA ARG A 34 34.06 12.57 25.02
C ARG A 34 34.77 13.70 24.29
N TYR A 35 34.01 14.68 23.84
CA TYR A 35 34.54 15.91 23.26
C TYR A 35 34.49 17.04 24.30
N GLY A 36 35.46 17.95 24.25
CA GLY A 36 35.42 19.21 24.99
C GLY A 36 34.52 20.25 24.30
N ASP A 37 34.26 21.37 24.98
CA ASP A 37 33.31 22.42 24.56
C ASP A 37 33.68 23.13 23.23
N GLU A 38 34.85 22.87 22.65
CA GLU A 38 35.38 23.56 21.46
C GLU A 38 35.33 22.74 20.15
N ALA A 39 34.38 21.81 20.03
CA ALA A 39 34.31 21.00 18.82
C ALA A 39 33.88 21.85 17.59
N LYS A 40 34.86 22.27 16.78
CA LYS A 40 34.65 23.03 15.54
C LYS A 40 34.01 22.16 14.46
N TYR A 41 32.70 22.25 14.30
CA TYR A 41 31.97 21.66 13.19
C TYR A 41 31.19 22.74 12.41
N PRO A 42 31.02 22.60 11.09
CA PRO A 42 30.19 23.53 10.33
C PRO A 42 28.75 23.44 10.85
N VAL A 43 28.29 24.56 11.38
CA VAL A 43 26.97 24.73 11.97
C VAL A 43 25.95 24.54 10.85
N THR A 44 25.08 23.52 10.96
CA THR A 44 23.70 23.59 10.42
C THR A 44 23.14 24.97 10.77
N LYS A 45 22.46 25.66 9.86
CA LYS A 45 22.11 27.07 10.05
C LYS A 45 21.47 27.24 11.43
N VAL A 46 21.88 28.25 12.20
CA VAL A 46 21.44 28.50 13.60
C VAL A 46 19.93 28.25 13.83
N PRO A 47 19.00 28.58 12.91
CA PRO A 47 17.58 28.22 13.04
C PRO A 47 17.29 26.71 13.16
N GLU A 48 18.00 25.84 12.44
CA GLU A 48 17.81 24.36 12.42
C GLU A 48 18.30 23.71 13.72
N LEU A 49 19.38 24.24 14.30
CA LEU A 49 19.89 23.85 15.62
C LEU A 49 18.93 24.27 16.74
N LEU A 50 18.40 25.50 16.64
CA LEU A 50 17.41 26.00 17.59
C LEU A 50 16.13 25.16 17.51
N GLU A 51 15.61 24.85 16.32
CA GLU A 51 14.43 23.99 16.14
C GLU A 51 14.63 22.60 16.78
N PHE A 52 15.81 21.98 16.63
CA PHE A 52 16.16 20.71 17.27
C PHE A 52 16.29 20.81 18.80
N MET A 53 16.97 21.85 19.31
CA MET A 53 17.14 22.07 20.76
C MET A 53 15.82 22.42 21.45
N PHE A 54 14.90 23.11 20.75
CA PHE A 54 13.55 23.33 21.23
C PHE A 54 12.72 22.03 21.14
N CYS A 55 12.88 21.16 20.12
CA CYS A 55 12.13 19.90 20.06
C CYS A 55 12.49 18.91 21.19
N GLY A 56 13.75 18.78 21.63
CA GLY A 56 14.14 17.76 22.64
C GLY A 56 13.48 17.90 24.03
N GLY A 57 13.09 19.12 24.44
CA GLY A 57 12.32 19.37 25.66
C GLY A 57 10.80 19.48 25.43
N TRP A 58 10.40 19.64 24.17
CA TRP A 58 9.01 19.75 23.75
C TRP A 58 8.41 18.42 23.32
N GLU A 59 9.20 17.43 22.89
CA GLU A 59 8.73 16.10 22.47
C GLU A 59 7.94 15.36 23.56
N LYS A 60 8.41 15.40 24.83
CA LYS A 60 7.64 14.85 25.96
C LYS A 60 6.35 15.62 26.26
N ARG A 61 6.36 16.94 26.06
CA ARG A 61 5.18 17.80 26.18
C ARG A 61 4.21 17.59 25.01
N LEU A 62 4.72 17.30 23.81
CA LEU A 62 3.97 17.04 22.61
C LEU A 62 3.38 15.64 22.60
N ASP A 63 4.04 14.62 23.14
CA ASP A 63 3.43 13.29 23.37
C ASP A 63 2.33 13.36 24.44
N TRP A 64 2.53 14.17 25.50
CA TRP A 64 1.46 14.48 26.45
C TRP A 64 0.32 15.29 25.82
N ILE A 65 0.61 16.29 24.97
CA ILE A 65 -0.38 17.04 24.19
C ILE A 65 -1.10 16.12 23.20
N ASP A 66 -0.40 15.16 22.58
CA ASP A 66 -0.99 14.18 21.69
C ASP A 66 -1.95 13.32 22.51
N LYS A 67 -1.48 12.59 23.52
CA LYS A 67 -2.33 11.74 24.39
C LYS A 67 -3.49 12.50 25.02
N SER A 68 -3.27 13.77 25.39
CA SER A 68 -4.35 14.63 25.85
C SER A 68 -5.28 15.01 24.70
N ILE A 69 -4.86 15.47 23.53
CA ILE A 69 -5.75 15.75 22.38
C ILE A 69 -6.52 14.48 21.94
N TRP A 70 -5.86 13.31 21.91
CA TRP A 70 -6.47 11.98 21.72
C TRP A 70 -7.51 11.64 22.80
N SER A 71 -7.49 12.30 23.95
CA SER A 71 -8.52 12.17 25.00
C SER A 71 -9.49 13.35 25.10
N TRP A 72 -9.14 14.53 24.56
CA TRP A 72 -9.98 15.75 24.55
C TRP A 72 -10.90 15.86 23.33
N LEU A 73 -10.54 15.24 22.20
CA LEU A 73 -11.41 15.18 21.02
C LEU A 73 -12.52 14.15 21.28
N ASP A 74 -13.57 14.62 21.95
CA ASP A 74 -14.82 13.92 22.20
C ASP A 74 -15.71 13.90 20.93
N ASP A 75 -16.88 13.27 21.01
CA ASP A 75 -17.87 13.30 19.92
C ASP A 75 -18.09 14.78 19.47
N PRO A 76 -18.01 15.15 18.18
CA PRO A 76 -18.30 14.37 16.96
C PRO A 76 -17.07 13.87 16.15
N TYR A 77 -15.86 13.83 16.70
CA TYR A 77 -14.67 13.61 15.88
C TYR A 77 -14.42 12.13 15.51
N LEU A 78 -14.16 11.89 14.22
CA LEU A 78 -13.53 10.67 13.71
C LEU A 78 -12.02 10.87 13.64
N ARG A 79 -11.26 9.79 13.86
CA ARG A 79 -9.80 9.82 13.87
C ARG A 79 -9.28 8.84 12.85
N PHE A 80 -8.20 9.19 12.17
CA PHE A 80 -7.54 8.31 11.22
C PHE A 80 -6.02 8.32 11.39
N ARG A 81 -5.39 7.30 10.84
CA ARG A 81 -3.94 7.24 10.67
C ARG A 81 -3.58 6.56 9.36
N TYR A 82 -2.52 7.06 8.73
CA TYR A 82 -1.74 6.33 7.74
C TYR A 82 -0.30 6.19 8.24
N SER A 83 0.31 5.03 8.03
CA SER A 83 1.66 4.71 8.48
C SER A 83 2.38 3.90 7.40
N TYR A 84 3.27 4.56 6.66
CA TYR A 84 4.21 3.94 5.75
C TYR A 84 5.42 3.47 6.54
N HIS A 85 5.53 2.15 6.69
CA HIS A 85 6.56 1.51 7.50
C HIS A 85 7.92 1.55 6.79
N PRO A 86 9.03 1.73 7.53
CA PRO A 86 10.37 1.74 6.96
C PRO A 86 10.79 0.34 6.52
N VAL A 87 10.41 -0.12 5.34
CA VAL A 87 10.72 -1.49 4.87
C VAL A 87 11.84 -1.55 3.84
N GLY A 88 12.32 -0.41 3.34
CA GLY A 88 13.28 -0.34 2.22
C GLY A 88 12.59 0.06 0.94
N GLN A 89 13.08 -0.45 -0.18
CA GLN A 89 12.39 -0.34 -1.47
C GLN A 89 11.29 -1.40 -1.54
N GLY A 90 10.05 -0.96 -1.39
CA GLY A 90 8.85 -1.80 -1.29
C GLY A 90 7.77 -1.05 -0.52
N ILE A 91 6.56 -1.60 -0.45
CA ILE A 91 5.43 -0.94 0.23
C ILE A 91 4.96 -1.80 1.40
N PHE A 92 4.86 -1.15 2.55
CA PHE A 92 4.08 -1.65 3.69
C PHE A 92 3.42 -0.45 4.35
N CYS A 93 2.12 -0.25 4.09
CA CYS A 93 1.35 0.82 4.71
C CYS A 93 0.25 0.23 5.58
N SER A 94 0.14 0.69 6.83
CA SER A 94 -1.02 0.41 7.68
C SER A 94 -1.83 1.66 7.92
N GLY A 95 -3.12 1.49 8.21
CA GLY A 95 -3.98 2.59 8.61
C GLY A 95 -5.14 2.14 9.47
N PHE A 96 -5.79 3.13 10.06
CA PHE A 96 -7.05 2.89 10.74
C PHE A 96 -7.96 4.12 10.65
N ILE A 97 -9.25 3.88 10.86
CA ILE A 97 -10.23 4.88 11.21
C ILE A 97 -10.96 4.46 12.48
N THR A 98 -11.27 5.41 13.36
CA THR A 98 -11.98 5.16 14.61
C THR A 98 -12.88 6.31 15.02
N ARG A 99 -13.93 5.98 15.78
CA ARG A 99 -14.76 6.91 16.54
C ARG A 99 -14.63 6.56 18.02
N LYS A 100 -14.76 7.56 18.90
CA LYS A 100 -14.68 7.36 20.36
C LYS A 100 -15.61 6.23 20.81
N GLY A 101 -15.09 5.32 21.65
CA GLY A 101 -15.85 4.21 22.21
C GLY A 101 -16.16 3.08 21.23
N LYS A 102 -15.58 3.07 20.02
CA LYS A 102 -15.71 2.01 19.02
C LYS A 102 -14.36 1.39 18.70
N ASP A 103 -14.36 0.11 18.34
CA ASP A 103 -13.18 -0.52 17.77
C ASP A 103 -12.81 0.14 16.43
N PRO A 104 -11.52 0.35 16.15
CA PRO A 104 -11.09 0.95 14.90
C PRO A 104 -11.26 -0.06 13.75
N TYR A 105 -11.62 0.45 12.56
CA TYR A 105 -11.49 -0.28 11.31
C TYR A 105 -10.04 -0.16 10.83
N ARG A 106 -9.31 -1.27 10.74
CA ARG A 106 -7.87 -1.33 10.49
C ARG A 106 -7.58 -1.95 9.12
N TRP A 107 -6.64 -1.36 8.39
CA TRP A 107 -6.22 -1.92 7.12
C TRP A 107 -4.72 -1.93 6.90
N VAL A 108 -4.29 -2.76 5.96
CA VAL A 108 -2.94 -2.78 5.40
C VAL A 108 -3.04 -2.70 3.88
N PHE A 109 -2.17 -1.91 3.26
CA PHE A 109 -1.94 -1.86 1.81
C PHE A 109 -0.50 -2.27 1.53
N ASP A 110 -0.33 -3.38 0.81
CA ASP A 110 0.93 -4.10 0.57
C ASP A 110 1.69 -4.47 1.85
N CYS A 111 2.61 -5.42 1.72
CA CYS A 111 3.51 -5.78 2.81
C CYS A 111 4.75 -6.45 2.23
N GLY A 112 5.72 -5.67 1.77
CA GLY A 112 6.91 -6.22 1.14
C GLY A 112 8.11 -5.28 1.07
N THR A 113 9.22 -5.85 0.58
CA THR A 113 10.48 -5.17 0.31
C THR A 113 11.30 -5.95 -0.73
N GLU A 114 12.19 -5.27 -1.44
CA GLU A 114 13.09 -5.89 -2.41
C GLU A 114 13.91 -7.00 -1.73
N ARG A 115 14.01 -8.15 -2.40
CA ARG A 115 14.71 -9.33 -1.87
C ARG A 115 14.20 -9.72 -0.47
N GLY A 116 12.90 -9.57 -0.24
CA GLY A 116 12.23 -9.76 1.03
C GLY A 116 12.10 -11.21 1.51
N LYS A 117 12.68 -12.21 0.82
CA LYS A 117 12.68 -13.62 1.28
C LYS A 117 12.97 -13.74 2.77
N SER A 118 12.30 -14.69 3.42
CA SER A 118 12.35 -14.85 4.88
C SER A 118 13.76 -15.00 5.47
N SER A 119 14.76 -15.43 4.71
CA SER A 119 16.14 -15.58 5.18
C SER A 119 17.02 -14.32 5.01
N THR A 120 16.47 -13.20 4.55
CA THR A 120 17.25 -11.98 4.27
C THR A 120 17.05 -10.91 5.35
N LYS A 121 18.03 -9.99 5.44
CA LYS A 121 17.95 -8.80 6.31
C LYS A 121 16.76 -7.91 5.98
N ASN A 122 16.37 -7.84 4.70
CA ASN A 122 15.22 -7.07 4.25
C ASN A 122 13.92 -7.73 4.73
N GLY A 123 13.80 -9.06 4.60
CA GLY A 123 12.67 -9.82 5.18
C GLY A 123 12.58 -9.67 6.70
N ASP A 124 13.71 -9.68 7.42
CA ASP A 124 13.75 -9.42 8.87
C ASP A 124 13.26 -8.02 9.23
N ARG A 125 13.44 -7.05 8.34
CA ARG A 125 12.94 -5.68 8.53
C ARG A 125 11.41 -5.66 8.45
N VAL A 126 10.83 -6.29 7.42
CA VAL A 126 9.37 -6.37 7.25
C VAL A 126 8.73 -7.09 8.43
N ARG A 127 9.24 -8.27 8.83
CA ARG A 127 8.74 -8.99 10.02
C ARG A 127 8.76 -8.16 11.30
N ARG A 128 9.80 -7.35 11.51
CA ARG A 128 9.87 -6.48 12.68
C ARG A 128 8.75 -5.44 12.67
N GLU A 129 8.50 -4.82 11.53
CA GLU A 129 7.40 -3.85 11.39
C GLU A 129 6.03 -4.52 11.57
N ILE A 130 5.84 -5.74 11.06
CA ILE A 130 4.63 -6.56 11.28
C ILE A 130 4.43 -6.81 12.78
N MET A 131 5.48 -7.25 13.48
CA MET A 131 5.42 -7.53 14.92
C MET A 131 5.20 -6.26 15.75
N ALA A 132 5.79 -5.13 15.35
CA ALA A 132 5.56 -3.84 16.00
C ALA A 132 4.10 -3.41 15.84
N LEU A 133 3.53 -3.54 14.63
CA LEU A 133 2.12 -3.26 14.38
C LEU A 133 1.20 -4.17 15.21
N ALA A 134 1.50 -5.47 15.27
CA ALA A 134 0.72 -6.42 16.07
C ALA A 134 0.78 -6.10 17.56
N SER A 135 1.97 -5.74 18.08
CA SER A 135 2.12 -5.31 19.46
C SER A 135 1.37 -4.01 19.74
N GLU A 136 1.27 -3.10 18.78
CA GLU A 136 0.54 -1.85 18.94
C GLU A 136 -0.97 -2.09 19.00
N GLN A 137 -1.46 -3.07 18.24
CA GLN A 137 -2.88 -3.41 18.14
C GLN A 137 -3.35 -4.42 19.20
N ALA A 138 -2.44 -5.01 19.97
CA ALA A 138 -2.76 -5.97 21.01
C ALA A 138 -3.59 -5.30 22.13
N SER A 139 -4.77 -5.87 22.42
CA SER A 139 -5.61 -5.38 23.52
C SER A 139 -5.13 -5.94 24.86
N PRO A 140 -5.08 -5.12 25.94
CA PRO A 140 -4.68 -5.59 27.27
C PRO A 140 -5.55 -6.76 27.74
N GLY A 141 -4.93 -7.90 28.09
CA GLY A 141 -5.64 -9.11 28.55
C GLY A 141 -5.98 -10.14 27.47
N SER A 142 -5.70 -9.85 26.20
CA SER A 142 -5.99 -10.72 25.05
C SER A 142 -4.86 -11.73 24.78
N SER A 143 -4.33 -12.36 25.83
CA SER A 143 -3.23 -13.31 25.68
C SER A 143 -3.69 -14.50 24.84
N GLY A 144 -3.07 -14.69 23.67
CA GLY A 144 -3.34 -15.83 22.78
C GLY A 144 -4.35 -15.57 21.64
N THR A 145 -4.97 -14.39 21.56
CA THR A 145 -5.80 -13.99 20.40
C THR A 145 -5.01 -13.07 19.47
N ARG A 146 -5.10 -13.33 18.17
CA ARG A 146 -4.41 -12.52 17.17
C ARG A 146 -5.10 -11.16 17.02
N PRO A 147 -4.34 -10.08 16.81
CA PRO A 147 -4.92 -8.81 16.40
C PRO A 147 -5.62 -8.98 15.04
N ARG A 148 -6.72 -8.23 14.84
CA ARG A 148 -7.53 -8.31 13.63
C ARG A 148 -7.24 -7.15 12.68
N LEU A 149 -7.13 -7.46 11.39
CA LEU A 149 -7.17 -6.50 10.29
C LEU A 149 -8.52 -6.66 9.56
N ASP A 150 -9.23 -5.55 9.34
CA ASP A 150 -10.51 -5.55 8.62
C ASP A 150 -10.30 -5.70 7.12
N LEU A 151 -9.26 -5.05 6.58
CA LEU A 151 -8.94 -5.06 5.16
C LEU A 151 -7.43 -5.21 4.96
N VAL A 152 -7.02 -6.18 4.16
CA VAL A 152 -5.66 -6.24 3.62
C VAL A 152 -5.79 -6.13 2.11
N ALA A 153 -5.17 -5.13 1.50
CA ALA A 153 -5.16 -4.95 0.06
C ALA A 153 -3.76 -5.22 -0.48
N LEU A 154 -3.66 -6.06 -1.51
CA LEU A 154 -2.43 -6.27 -2.25
C LEU A 154 -2.56 -5.56 -3.60
N SER A 155 -1.63 -4.66 -3.90
CA SER A 155 -1.61 -3.90 -5.14
C SER A 155 -1.21 -4.77 -6.32
N HIS A 156 -0.18 -5.58 -6.13
CA HIS A 156 0.35 -6.48 -7.14
C HIS A 156 1.24 -7.56 -6.52
N PHE A 157 1.77 -8.45 -7.36
CA PHE A 157 2.37 -9.71 -6.91
C PHE A 157 3.91 -9.74 -6.92
N ASP A 158 4.61 -8.63 -7.21
CA ASP A 158 6.09 -8.64 -7.18
C ASP A 158 6.60 -8.79 -5.75
N GLU A 159 7.83 -9.29 -5.64
CA GLU A 159 8.44 -9.68 -4.36
C GLU A 159 8.42 -8.53 -3.34
N ASP A 160 8.63 -7.29 -3.75
CA ASP A 160 8.71 -6.13 -2.87
C ASP A 160 7.36 -5.54 -2.41
N HIS A 161 6.26 -6.18 -2.82
CA HIS A 161 4.91 -5.90 -2.31
C HIS A 161 4.32 -7.10 -1.57
N LEU A 162 4.70 -8.32 -1.96
CA LEU A 162 4.15 -9.58 -1.45
C LEU A 162 5.02 -10.26 -0.38
N SER A 163 6.33 -10.00 -0.34
CA SER A 163 7.28 -10.83 0.45
C SER A 163 6.98 -10.98 1.94
N GLY A 164 6.33 -9.99 2.56
CA GLY A 164 5.90 -10.02 3.96
C GLY A 164 4.47 -10.52 4.18
N MET A 165 3.70 -10.75 3.12
CA MET A 165 2.26 -11.05 3.22
C MET A 165 1.99 -12.33 4.00
N VAL A 166 2.76 -13.40 3.77
CA VAL A 166 2.61 -14.65 4.53
C VAL A 166 2.89 -14.45 6.03
N ASP A 167 3.91 -13.65 6.37
CA ASP A 167 4.23 -13.32 7.76
C ASP A 167 3.10 -12.46 8.39
N LEU A 168 2.52 -11.54 7.62
CA LEU A 168 1.39 -10.70 8.04
C LEU A 168 0.15 -11.57 8.34
N LEU A 169 -0.22 -12.45 7.41
CA LEU A 169 -1.39 -13.33 7.51
C LEU A 169 -1.27 -14.40 8.60
N ARG A 170 -0.04 -14.77 9.00
CA ARG A 170 0.20 -15.63 10.18
C ARG A 170 0.12 -14.86 11.50
N THR A 171 0.36 -13.56 11.46
CA THR A 171 0.39 -12.70 12.65
C THR A 171 -1.01 -12.15 12.99
N PHE A 172 -1.80 -11.82 11.97
CA PHE A 172 -3.12 -11.23 12.11
C PHE A 172 -4.23 -12.18 11.64
N SER A 173 -5.42 -12.09 12.23
CA SER A 173 -6.64 -12.57 11.60
C SER A 173 -7.15 -11.51 10.63
N VAL A 174 -7.52 -11.87 9.41
CA VAL A 174 -7.96 -10.93 8.38
C VAL A 174 -9.43 -11.17 8.06
N ASP A 175 -10.24 -10.11 8.06
CA ASP A 175 -11.62 -10.21 7.57
C ASP A 175 -11.63 -10.25 6.04
N THR A 176 -11.26 -9.15 5.37
CA THR A 176 -11.25 -9.07 3.91
C THR A 176 -9.84 -8.99 3.35
N PHE A 177 -9.48 -9.93 2.48
CA PHE A 177 -8.28 -9.86 1.65
C PHE A 177 -8.64 -9.41 0.23
N LEU A 178 -8.33 -8.16 -0.11
CA LEU A 178 -8.63 -7.52 -1.38
C LEU A 178 -7.48 -7.71 -2.38
N LEU A 179 -7.79 -8.29 -3.55
CA LEU A 179 -6.82 -8.59 -4.61
C LEU A 179 -7.32 -8.03 -5.95
N PRO A 180 -6.43 -7.63 -6.88
CA PRO A 180 -6.84 -7.48 -8.27
C PRO A 180 -7.33 -8.83 -8.81
N TYR A 181 -8.48 -8.85 -9.48
CA TYR A 181 -8.88 -9.98 -10.31
C TYR A 181 -7.94 -10.02 -11.52
N LEU A 182 -7.31 -11.16 -11.71
CA LEU A 182 -6.55 -11.50 -12.90
C LEU A 182 -7.29 -12.63 -13.62
N SER A 183 -7.49 -12.49 -14.94
CA SER A 183 -7.92 -13.64 -15.72
C SER A 183 -6.83 -14.73 -15.71
N ARG A 184 -7.16 -15.98 -16.03
CA ARG A 184 -6.20 -17.10 -15.97
C ARG A 184 -4.91 -16.84 -16.74
N TRP A 185 -5.03 -16.21 -17.91
CA TRP A 185 -3.85 -15.88 -18.71
C TRP A 185 -3.10 -14.67 -18.13
N ASP A 186 -3.80 -13.67 -17.58
CA ASP A 186 -3.16 -12.51 -16.90
C ASP A 186 -2.32 -12.97 -15.69
N SER A 187 -2.84 -13.88 -14.86
CA SER A 187 -2.10 -14.45 -13.72
C SER A 187 -0.80 -15.10 -14.14
N ILE A 188 -0.82 -15.81 -15.27
CA ILE A 188 0.37 -16.48 -15.81
C ILE A 188 1.34 -15.47 -16.40
N VAL A 189 0.83 -14.43 -17.07
CA VAL A 189 1.64 -13.33 -17.55
C VAL A 189 2.40 -12.71 -16.38
N VAL A 190 1.73 -12.36 -15.29
CA VAL A 190 2.38 -11.85 -14.07
C VAL A 190 3.43 -12.85 -13.54
N ALA A 191 3.14 -14.14 -13.50
CA ALA A 191 4.10 -15.15 -13.07
C ALA A 191 5.37 -15.19 -13.95
N LEU A 192 5.21 -15.06 -15.26
CA LEU A 192 6.32 -15.03 -16.22
C LEU A 192 7.15 -13.75 -16.13
N GLU A 193 6.47 -12.63 -15.89
CA GLU A 193 7.06 -11.32 -15.69
C GLU A 193 7.97 -11.32 -14.46
N GLU A 194 7.51 -11.95 -13.38
CA GLU A 194 8.24 -12.14 -12.12
C GLU A 194 9.29 -13.25 -12.14
N GLY A 195 9.46 -13.93 -13.28
CA GLY A 195 10.40 -15.04 -13.40
C GLY A 195 10.08 -16.19 -12.44
N ALA A 196 8.79 -16.37 -12.12
CA ALA A 196 8.32 -17.42 -11.23
C ALA A 196 8.71 -18.80 -11.78
N GLY A 197 9.35 -19.62 -10.95
CA GLY A 197 9.65 -21.00 -11.29
C GLY A 197 8.38 -21.86 -11.30
N ALA A 198 8.42 -22.95 -12.06
CA ALA A 198 7.33 -23.92 -12.22
C ALA A 198 6.79 -24.58 -10.92
N GLY A 199 7.48 -24.38 -9.78
CA GLY A 199 7.04 -24.80 -8.45
C GLY A 199 7.22 -23.72 -7.38
N SER A 200 7.25 -22.45 -7.79
CA SER A 200 7.36 -21.33 -6.86
C SER A 200 6.01 -21.02 -6.19
N ASP A 201 6.07 -20.55 -4.95
CA ASP A 201 4.90 -20.12 -4.18
C ASP A 201 4.09 -19.05 -4.92
N LEU A 202 4.77 -18.12 -5.59
CA LEU A 202 4.15 -17.09 -6.41
C LEU A 202 3.30 -17.68 -7.54
N LEU A 203 3.82 -18.67 -8.27
CA LEU A 203 3.06 -19.33 -9.33
C LEU A 203 1.85 -20.09 -8.75
N GLY A 204 2.02 -20.77 -7.62
CA GLY A 204 0.92 -21.44 -6.92
C GLY A 204 -0.17 -20.46 -6.50
N PHE A 205 0.23 -19.31 -5.94
CA PHE A 205 -0.68 -18.24 -5.53
C PHE A 205 -1.40 -17.59 -6.71
N LEU A 206 -0.73 -17.32 -7.83
CA LEU A 206 -1.37 -16.71 -9.01
C LEU A 206 -2.37 -17.65 -9.71
N LEU A 207 -2.10 -18.97 -9.67
CA LEU A 207 -2.95 -19.99 -10.27
C LEU A 207 -4.19 -20.31 -9.43
N ASP A 208 -4.05 -20.39 -8.12
CA ASP A 208 -5.16 -20.59 -7.18
C ASP A 208 -4.89 -19.81 -5.88
N PRO A 209 -5.18 -18.50 -5.85
CA PRO A 209 -4.91 -17.66 -4.67
C PRO A 209 -5.62 -18.19 -3.44
N SER A 210 -6.84 -18.69 -3.61
CA SER A 210 -7.68 -19.16 -2.51
C SER A 210 -7.19 -20.48 -1.94
N GLY A 211 -6.84 -21.44 -2.79
CA GLY A 211 -6.23 -22.71 -2.38
C GLY A 211 -4.87 -22.51 -1.75
N PHE A 212 -4.02 -21.65 -2.33
CA PHE A 212 -2.72 -21.31 -1.77
C PHE A 212 -2.84 -20.75 -0.34
N LEU A 213 -3.67 -19.74 -0.13
CA LEU A 213 -3.84 -19.11 1.19
C LEU A 213 -4.39 -20.06 2.24
N ARG A 214 -5.38 -20.89 1.89
CA ARG A 214 -5.93 -21.92 2.79
C ARG A 214 -4.94 -23.03 3.11
N GLY A 215 -4.00 -23.30 2.20
CA GLY A 215 -2.92 -24.26 2.42
C GLY A 215 -1.88 -23.79 3.43
N ILE A 216 -1.85 -22.49 3.77
CA ILE A 216 -0.91 -21.96 4.75
C ILE A 216 -1.44 -22.27 6.16
N GLU A 217 -0.72 -23.12 6.87
CA GLU A 217 -1.06 -23.46 8.26
C GLU A 217 -1.16 -22.21 9.13
N GLY A 218 -2.29 -22.11 9.83
CA GLY A 218 -2.57 -21.03 10.76
C GLY A 218 -2.82 -19.70 10.09
N VAL A 219 -3.21 -19.60 8.83
CA VAL A 219 -3.75 -18.35 8.24
C VAL A 219 -5.27 -18.32 8.43
N GLU A 220 -5.79 -17.18 8.89
CA GLU A 220 -7.23 -16.95 9.11
C GLU A 220 -7.69 -15.76 8.27
N ILE A 221 -8.40 -16.06 7.17
CA ILE A 221 -9.00 -15.07 6.27
C ILE A 221 -10.48 -15.38 6.17
N GLU A 222 -11.35 -14.43 6.53
CA GLU A 222 -12.80 -14.62 6.47
C GLU A 222 -13.29 -14.60 5.02
N ARG A 223 -12.81 -13.66 4.19
CA ARG A 223 -13.18 -13.57 2.77
C ARG A 223 -12.07 -13.04 1.88
N ILE A 224 -12.10 -13.46 0.62
CA ILE A 224 -11.26 -12.91 -0.46
C ILE A 224 -12.16 -12.11 -1.39
N LEU A 225 -11.84 -10.84 -1.60
CA LEU A 225 -12.57 -9.93 -2.46
C LEU A 225 -11.70 -9.54 -3.65
N MET A 226 -12.16 -9.87 -4.86
CA MET A 226 -11.42 -9.60 -6.08
C MET A 226 -11.95 -8.34 -6.78
N VAL A 227 -11.05 -7.50 -7.29
CA VAL A 227 -11.39 -6.28 -8.01
C VAL A 227 -11.33 -6.57 -9.52
N PRO A 228 -12.46 -6.61 -10.24
CA PRO A 228 -12.43 -6.84 -11.68
C PRO A 228 -11.76 -5.66 -12.40
N PRO A 229 -11.32 -5.83 -13.65
CA PRO A 229 -11.04 -4.73 -14.55
C PRO A 229 -12.08 -3.60 -14.44
N THR A 230 -11.64 -2.38 -14.14
CA THR A 230 -12.56 -1.26 -13.87
C THR A 230 -13.50 -0.95 -15.05
N GLY A 231 -13.05 -1.18 -16.27
CA GLY A 231 -13.81 -0.82 -17.48
C GLY A 231 -13.85 0.69 -17.74
N GLU A 232 -14.82 1.13 -18.55
CA GLU A 232 -15.07 2.55 -18.80
C GLU A 232 -16.12 3.09 -17.83
N GLY A 233 -15.86 4.26 -17.25
CA GLY A 233 -16.83 4.97 -16.40
C GLY A 233 -16.27 5.39 -15.05
N PRO A 234 -17.04 6.18 -14.28
CA PRO A 234 -16.65 6.65 -12.97
C PRO A 234 -16.79 5.55 -11.92
N ALA A 235 -16.05 5.66 -10.82
CA ALA A 235 -16.35 4.88 -9.61
C ALA A 235 -17.77 5.22 -9.11
N ALA A 236 -18.46 4.23 -8.56
CA ALA A 236 -19.80 4.36 -8.01
C ALA A 236 -19.89 5.51 -6.99
N GLU A 237 -21.04 6.14 -6.90
CA GLU A 237 -21.30 7.19 -5.92
C GLU A 237 -21.18 6.62 -4.48
N PRO A 238 -20.47 7.31 -3.57
CA PRO A 238 -20.45 6.87 -2.18
C PRO A 238 -21.85 7.01 -1.57
N LEU A 239 -22.21 6.10 -0.66
CA LEU A 239 -23.41 6.29 0.15
C LEU A 239 -23.22 7.57 1.00
N PRO A 240 -24.17 8.52 0.98
CA PRO A 240 -24.03 9.76 1.75
C PRO A 240 -23.88 9.44 3.24
N PRO A 241 -23.31 10.30 4.09
CA PRO A 241 -23.34 10.07 5.54
C PRO A 241 -24.79 9.91 6.05
N PRO A 242 -25.03 9.21 7.17
CA PRO A 242 -26.37 9.16 7.78
C PRO A 242 -26.83 10.58 8.14
N GLU A 243 -28.10 10.91 7.87
CA GLU A 243 -28.62 12.29 8.06
C GLU A 243 -28.76 12.69 9.53
N ASP A 244 -28.74 11.74 10.47
CA ASP A 244 -28.81 12.00 11.91
C ASP A 244 -27.91 10.99 12.66
N THR A 245 -26.97 11.48 13.46
CA THR A 245 -26.33 10.67 14.50
C THR A 245 -27.35 10.38 15.58
N ASP A 246 -27.66 9.11 15.79
CA ASP A 246 -28.51 8.65 16.90
C ASP A 246 -28.06 9.30 18.22
N PRO A 247 -28.94 10.00 18.97
CA PRO A 247 -28.58 10.67 20.23
C PRO A 247 -28.16 9.70 21.34
N ASP A 248 -28.40 8.39 21.17
CA ASP A 248 -28.17 7.38 22.21
C ASP A 248 -26.88 6.54 22.05
N GLY A 249 -26.01 6.84 21.08
CA GLY A 249 -24.60 6.39 21.07
C GLY A 249 -24.33 4.87 21.07
N SER A 250 -25.37 4.02 21.05
CA SER A 250 -25.25 2.56 21.20
C SER A 250 -25.42 1.82 19.87
N SER A 251 -24.42 1.92 19.00
CA SER A 251 -24.19 0.92 17.94
C SER A 251 -22.88 0.15 18.23
N SER A 252 -22.88 -1.16 18.06
CA SER A 252 -21.65 -1.96 18.20
C SER A 252 -20.69 -1.65 17.03
N GLY A 253 -19.52 -1.04 17.30
CA GLY A 253 -18.47 -0.79 16.29
C GLY A 253 -18.90 0.04 15.06
N PHE A 254 -17.99 0.20 14.08
CA PHE A 254 -18.39 0.49 12.70
C PHE A 254 -19.23 -0.72 12.23
N SER A 255 -20.55 -0.60 12.27
CA SER A 255 -21.45 -1.75 12.12
C SER A 255 -21.80 -2.03 10.66
N GLU A 256 -21.68 -1.04 9.79
CA GLU A 256 -21.99 -1.17 8.37
C GLU A 256 -20.70 -1.07 7.54
N VAL A 257 -20.20 -2.21 7.06
CA VAL A 257 -19.24 -2.24 5.96
C VAL A 257 -20.01 -2.71 4.74
N VAL A 258 -20.11 -1.87 3.71
CA VAL A 258 -20.99 -2.11 2.55
C VAL A 258 -20.19 -2.11 1.27
N TRP A 259 -20.44 -3.14 0.45
CA TRP A 259 -20.04 -3.23 -0.94
C TRP A 259 -21.07 -4.05 -1.72
N LYS A 260 -20.94 -4.05 -3.05
CA LYS A 260 -21.69 -4.96 -3.92
C LYS A 260 -20.72 -5.84 -4.69
N ALA A 261 -20.83 -7.14 -4.48
CA ALA A 261 -20.04 -8.15 -5.14
C ALA A 261 -20.93 -9.31 -5.58
N ASP A 262 -20.45 -10.07 -6.54
CA ASP A 262 -21.07 -11.30 -7.00
C ASP A 262 -20.16 -12.48 -6.62
N PRO A 263 -20.70 -13.65 -6.26
CA PRO A 263 -19.87 -14.83 -6.00
C PRO A 263 -18.96 -15.13 -7.19
N LEU A 264 -17.70 -15.51 -6.97
CA LEU A 264 -16.75 -15.76 -8.07
C LEU A 264 -17.27 -16.80 -9.09
N LYS A 265 -18.04 -17.79 -8.64
CA LYS A 265 -18.66 -18.81 -9.50
C LYS A 265 -19.73 -18.25 -10.46
N GLU A 266 -20.25 -17.05 -10.17
CA GLU A 266 -21.29 -16.34 -10.94
C GLU A 266 -20.70 -15.18 -11.74
N TYR A 267 -19.41 -14.90 -11.60
CA TYR A 267 -18.72 -13.85 -12.33
C TYR A 267 -18.38 -14.32 -13.76
N GLU A 268 -19.02 -13.70 -14.75
CA GLU A 268 -18.64 -13.86 -16.15
C GLU A 268 -17.44 -12.97 -16.46
N ASP A 269 -16.27 -13.58 -16.67
CA ASP A 269 -15.08 -12.84 -17.09
C ASP A 269 -15.27 -12.35 -18.55
N PRO A 270 -15.39 -11.03 -18.79
CA PRO A 270 -15.59 -10.50 -20.13
C PRO A 270 -14.38 -10.75 -21.05
N ASN A 271 -13.24 -11.15 -20.47
CA ASN A 271 -12.03 -11.49 -21.19
C ASN A 271 -11.81 -12.99 -21.38
N ALA A 272 -12.67 -13.86 -20.82
CA ALA A 272 -12.58 -15.31 -21.02
C ALA A 272 -13.05 -15.70 -22.42
N ILE A 273 -12.39 -16.71 -23.00
CA ILE A 273 -12.88 -17.40 -24.20
C ILE A 273 -13.54 -18.70 -23.72
N ASP A 274 -14.74 -18.96 -24.26
CA ASP A 274 -15.68 -20.08 -24.04
C ASP A 274 -15.20 -21.17 -23.06
N ASP A 275 -15.85 -21.20 -21.90
CA ASP A 275 -15.33 -21.76 -20.65
C ASP A 275 -15.72 -23.24 -20.43
N SER A 276 -15.63 -24.05 -21.49
CA SER A 276 -15.89 -25.50 -21.39
C SER A 276 -14.88 -26.26 -20.50
N LEU A 277 -13.79 -25.59 -20.08
CA LEU A 277 -12.76 -26.10 -19.17
C LEU A 277 -12.84 -25.50 -17.74
N ALA A 278 -13.72 -24.55 -17.43
CA ALA A 278 -13.85 -24.02 -16.06
C ALA A 278 -14.56 -24.96 -15.08
N GLY A 279 -15.35 -25.90 -15.57
CA GLY A 279 -16.16 -26.77 -14.72
C GLY A 279 -15.35 -27.68 -13.78
N GLU A 280 -14.12 -28.04 -14.14
CA GLU A 280 -13.35 -29.08 -13.42
C GLU A 280 -12.33 -28.55 -12.40
N LEU A 281 -12.12 -27.23 -12.32
CA LEU A 281 -11.10 -26.58 -11.47
C LEU A 281 -11.70 -25.46 -10.62
N GLN A 282 -12.94 -25.64 -10.15
CA GLN A 282 -13.57 -24.71 -9.22
C GLN A 282 -12.80 -24.72 -7.88
N PRO A 283 -12.18 -23.59 -7.45
CA PRO A 283 -11.55 -23.51 -6.14
C PRO A 283 -12.58 -23.87 -5.07
N SER A 284 -12.17 -24.56 -4.00
CA SER A 284 -13.07 -24.91 -2.90
C SER A 284 -13.66 -23.64 -2.29
N TYR A 285 -14.89 -23.27 -2.64
CA TYR A 285 -15.46 -21.98 -2.30
C TYR A 285 -15.89 -21.91 -0.83
N GLY A 286 -15.05 -21.27 -0.02
CA GLY A 286 -15.51 -20.48 1.12
C GLY A 286 -15.16 -19.02 0.84
N ASN A 287 -16.18 -18.16 0.69
CA ASN A 287 -16.13 -16.69 0.74
C ASN A 287 -15.20 -15.98 -0.27
N VAL A 288 -15.23 -16.37 -1.55
CA VAL A 288 -14.56 -15.61 -2.63
C VAL A 288 -15.59 -14.87 -3.47
N GLU A 289 -15.47 -13.55 -3.53
CA GLU A 289 -16.38 -12.65 -4.23
C GLU A 289 -15.62 -11.76 -5.21
N VAL A 290 -16.29 -11.31 -6.26
CA VAL A 290 -15.78 -10.30 -7.20
C VAL A 290 -16.61 -9.05 -7.06
N LEU A 291 -15.99 -7.91 -6.75
CA LEU A 291 -16.67 -6.61 -6.73
C LEU A 291 -17.33 -6.36 -8.08
N ARG A 292 -18.50 -5.73 -8.09
CA ARG A 292 -19.02 -5.24 -9.37
C ARG A 292 -18.11 -4.12 -9.90
N PRO A 293 -17.96 -3.98 -11.23
CA PRO A 293 -17.11 -2.94 -11.82
C PRO A 293 -17.39 -1.54 -11.26
N GLY A 294 -16.32 -0.84 -10.85
CA GLY A 294 -16.39 0.50 -10.27
C GLY A 294 -17.02 0.60 -8.87
N GLN A 295 -17.34 -0.51 -8.20
CA GLN A 295 -17.86 -0.46 -6.82
C GLN A 295 -16.83 0.00 -5.80
N VAL A 296 -17.38 0.47 -4.68
CA VAL A 296 -16.65 1.00 -3.53
C VAL A 296 -16.95 0.17 -2.30
N ILE A 297 -16.02 0.18 -1.34
CA ILE A 297 -16.21 -0.38 -0.01
C ILE A 297 -16.39 0.80 0.94
N THR A 298 -17.53 0.91 1.60
CA THR A 298 -17.79 1.98 2.57
C THR A 298 -17.77 1.45 3.99
N VAL A 299 -17.31 2.27 4.93
CA VAL A 299 -17.22 1.97 6.37
C VAL A 299 -18.00 3.03 7.14
N ASP A 300 -19.11 2.64 7.76
CA ASP A 300 -20.06 3.49 8.50
C ASP A 300 -20.47 4.76 7.73
N ARG A 301 -20.46 4.67 6.38
CA ARG A 301 -20.75 5.79 5.47
C ARG A 301 -19.92 7.05 5.75
N ALA A 302 -18.79 6.90 6.46
CA ALA A 302 -17.87 7.96 6.83
C ALA A 302 -16.54 7.86 6.08
N TRP A 303 -16.21 6.66 5.61
CA TRP A 303 -14.97 6.38 4.89
C TRP A 303 -15.22 5.43 3.74
N GLU A 304 -14.47 5.61 2.65
CA GLU A 304 -14.53 4.72 1.50
C GLU A 304 -13.14 4.22 1.10
N PHE A 305 -13.13 3.01 0.55
CA PHE A 305 -12.05 2.45 -0.23
C PHE A 305 -12.54 2.25 -1.66
N VAL A 306 -11.80 2.78 -2.63
CA VAL A 306 -12.23 2.83 -4.03
C VAL A 306 -11.12 2.19 -4.86
N PRO A 307 -11.21 0.88 -5.14
CA PRO A 307 -10.22 0.16 -5.90
C PRO A 307 -10.34 0.46 -7.39
N TYR A 308 -9.20 0.56 -8.08
CA TYR A 308 -9.11 0.73 -9.54
C TYR A 308 -8.10 -0.26 -10.09
N ASN A 309 -8.61 -1.28 -10.79
CA ASN A 309 -7.79 -2.29 -11.47
C ASN A 309 -7.59 -1.88 -12.93
N ASP A 310 -6.41 -1.32 -13.24
CA ASP A 310 -6.02 -0.94 -14.60
C ASP A 310 -5.66 -2.18 -15.44
N ALA A 311 -6.68 -2.85 -15.98
CA ALA A 311 -6.49 -3.98 -16.89
C ALA A 311 -6.27 -3.54 -18.36
N SER A 312 -5.59 -2.41 -18.60
CA SER A 312 -5.35 -1.89 -19.96
C SER A 312 -4.59 -2.86 -20.88
N LEU A 313 -3.94 -3.89 -20.33
CA LEU A 313 -3.36 -5.00 -21.09
C LEU A 313 -4.39 -5.94 -21.73
N ALA A 314 -5.55 -6.15 -21.10
CA ALA A 314 -6.54 -7.11 -21.57
C ALA A 314 -7.05 -6.79 -22.98
N GLY A 315 -7.10 -5.49 -23.34
CA GLY A 315 -7.47 -5.02 -24.68
C GLY A 315 -6.41 -5.21 -25.77
N LEU A 316 -5.17 -5.57 -25.43
CA LEU A 316 -4.09 -5.85 -26.39
C LEU A 316 -3.95 -7.35 -26.71
N ALA A 317 -4.58 -8.22 -25.93
CA ALA A 317 -4.55 -9.66 -26.10
C ALA A 317 -5.51 -10.12 -27.20
N THR A 318 -4.99 -10.81 -28.22
CA THR A 318 -5.83 -11.37 -29.30
C THR A 318 -6.63 -12.58 -28.78
N ILE A 319 -7.77 -12.87 -29.41
CA ILE A 319 -8.57 -14.08 -29.12
C ILE A 319 -7.69 -15.33 -29.24
N LYS A 320 -6.86 -15.41 -30.28
CA LYS A 320 -5.94 -16.53 -30.46
C LYS A 320 -4.96 -16.67 -29.29
N PHE A 321 -4.32 -15.58 -28.88
CA PHE A 321 -3.38 -15.61 -27.76
C PHE A 321 -4.06 -16.06 -26.46
N LYS A 322 -5.25 -15.52 -26.15
CA LYS A 322 -6.01 -15.89 -24.96
C LYS A 322 -6.36 -17.39 -24.96
N SER A 323 -6.78 -17.95 -26.09
CA SER A 323 -7.09 -19.37 -26.24
C SER A 323 -5.84 -20.24 -26.06
N ASP A 324 -4.75 -19.93 -26.76
CA ASP A 324 -3.49 -20.67 -26.65
C ASP A 324 -2.94 -20.61 -25.20
N ALA A 325 -3.10 -19.46 -24.53
CA ALA A 325 -2.68 -19.27 -23.14
C ALA A 325 -3.56 -20.05 -22.15
N GLN A 326 -4.87 -20.11 -22.36
CA GLN A 326 -5.78 -20.93 -21.55
C GLN A 326 -5.44 -22.43 -21.66
N ASP A 327 -5.13 -22.93 -22.85
CA ASP A 327 -4.76 -24.34 -23.06
C ASP A 327 -3.47 -24.68 -22.30
N LEU A 328 -2.45 -23.84 -22.42
CA LEU A 328 -1.18 -24.02 -21.72
C LEU A 328 -1.32 -23.83 -20.20
N ALA A 329 -2.23 -22.95 -19.75
CA ALA A 329 -2.58 -22.81 -18.34
C ALA A 329 -3.19 -24.11 -17.79
N GLY A 330 -4.12 -24.71 -18.54
CA GLY A 330 -4.71 -26.01 -18.21
C GLY A 330 -3.64 -27.11 -18.12
N GLN A 331 -2.69 -27.15 -19.06
CA GLN A 331 -1.56 -28.07 -19.01
C GLN A 331 -0.67 -27.84 -17.79
N LEU A 332 -0.40 -26.58 -17.44
CA LEU A 332 0.39 -26.20 -16.26
C LEU A 332 -0.27 -26.69 -14.97
N LEU A 333 -1.59 -26.51 -14.84
CA LEU A 333 -2.38 -26.96 -13.69
C LEU A 333 -2.47 -28.49 -13.60
N ALA A 334 -2.67 -29.17 -14.73
CA ALA A 334 -2.78 -30.63 -14.78
C ALA A 334 -1.43 -31.36 -14.66
N ALA A 335 -0.31 -30.66 -14.84
CA ALA A 335 1.02 -31.27 -14.85
C ALA A 335 1.42 -31.82 -13.47
N LYS A 336 1.66 -33.13 -13.44
CA LYS A 336 2.09 -33.88 -12.24
C LYS A 336 3.60 -33.85 -12.00
N THR A 337 4.38 -33.34 -12.96
CA THR A 337 5.85 -33.31 -12.91
C THR A 337 6.37 -31.90 -13.16
N ASP A 338 7.51 -31.57 -12.54
CA ASP A 338 8.16 -30.27 -12.72
C ASP A 338 8.59 -30.04 -14.17
N ALA A 339 8.97 -31.09 -14.89
CA ALA A 339 9.29 -31.02 -16.32
C ALA A 339 8.07 -30.64 -17.16
N GLY A 340 6.89 -31.20 -16.85
CA GLY A 340 5.63 -30.84 -17.52
C GLY A 340 5.22 -29.41 -17.24
N ARG A 341 5.31 -28.97 -15.98
CA ARG A 341 5.03 -27.57 -15.59
C ARG A 341 5.98 -26.60 -16.29
N LYS A 342 7.28 -26.94 -16.33
CA LYS A 342 8.27 -26.14 -17.04
C LYS A 342 7.99 -26.04 -18.54
N ALA A 343 7.61 -27.12 -19.19
CA ALA A 343 7.30 -27.11 -20.63
C ALA A 343 6.08 -26.22 -20.94
N ALA A 344 5.02 -26.30 -20.13
CA ALA A 344 3.85 -25.42 -20.26
C ALA A 344 4.22 -23.94 -20.05
N LEU A 345 5.01 -23.65 -19.01
CA LEU A 345 5.50 -22.31 -18.70
C LEU A 345 6.41 -21.72 -19.81
N ASP A 346 7.30 -22.54 -20.38
CA ASP A 346 8.16 -22.14 -21.50
C ASP A 346 7.31 -21.86 -22.78
N GLY A 347 6.26 -22.67 -23.01
CA GLY A 347 5.30 -22.44 -24.09
C GLY A 347 4.54 -21.12 -23.93
N LEU A 348 4.07 -20.83 -22.70
CA LEU A 348 3.40 -19.57 -22.35
C LEU A 348 4.30 -18.36 -22.59
N THR A 349 5.55 -18.45 -22.13
CA THR A 349 6.57 -17.42 -22.37
C THR A 349 6.71 -17.12 -23.86
N THR A 350 6.71 -18.17 -24.68
CA THR A 350 6.90 -18.06 -26.13
C THR A 350 5.74 -17.34 -26.81
N ILE A 351 4.49 -17.70 -26.49
CA ILE A 351 3.31 -17.05 -27.09
C ILE A 351 3.13 -15.62 -26.56
N TYR A 352 3.49 -15.35 -25.31
CA TYR A 352 3.49 -14.02 -24.73
C TYR A 352 4.49 -13.09 -25.44
N ASP A 353 5.75 -13.53 -25.57
CA ASP A 353 6.79 -12.78 -26.30
C ASP A 353 6.38 -12.55 -27.77
N ALA A 354 5.68 -13.50 -28.40
CA ALA A 354 5.18 -13.34 -29.76
C ALA A 354 4.08 -12.27 -29.87
N GLN A 355 3.12 -12.25 -28.93
CA GLN A 355 1.99 -11.33 -28.91
C GLN A 355 2.40 -9.89 -28.55
N PHE A 356 3.28 -9.71 -27.56
CA PHE A 356 3.52 -8.41 -26.94
C PHE A 356 4.89 -7.79 -27.24
N LYS A 357 5.75 -8.39 -28.09
CA LYS A 357 6.99 -7.73 -28.56
C LYS A 357 6.70 -6.48 -29.37
N THR A 358 7.61 -5.50 -29.34
CA THR A 358 7.58 -4.40 -30.31
C THR A 358 8.14 -4.89 -31.65
N PRO A 359 7.72 -4.30 -32.79
CA PRO A 359 8.31 -4.63 -34.10
C PRO A 359 9.84 -4.44 -34.18
N ARG A 360 10.41 -3.67 -33.24
CA ARG A 360 11.84 -3.31 -33.20
C ARG A 360 12.66 -4.13 -32.20
N SER A 361 12.06 -5.03 -31.42
CA SER A 361 12.79 -5.80 -30.41
C SER A 361 12.59 -7.30 -30.55
N LYS A 362 13.67 -8.06 -30.31
CA LYS A 362 13.63 -9.54 -30.22
C LYS A 362 13.08 -10.05 -28.88
N LYS A 363 13.01 -9.19 -27.86
CA LYS A 363 12.49 -9.48 -26.51
C LYS A 363 11.57 -8.35 -26.03
N ILE A 364 10.57 -8.67 -25.23
CA ILE A 364 9.76 -7.66 -24.54
C ILE A 364 10.64 -6.89 -23.53
N SER A 365 10.43 -5.57 -23.37
CA SER A 365 11.10 -4.78 -22.33
C SER A 365 10.48 -5.10 -20.96
N ALA A 366 11.26 -5.06 -19.88
CA ALA A 366 10.73 -5.18 -18.51
C ALA A 366 9.55 -4.20 -18.27
N GLU A 367 9.59 -3.01 -18.84
CA GLU A 367 8.48 -2.04 -18.80
C GLU A 367 7.15 -2.53 -19.43
N ARG A 368 7.21 -3.39 -20.46
CA ARG A 368 6.00 -4.00 -21.03
C ARG A 368 5.50 -5.20 -20.23
N ARG A 369 6.32 -5.67 -19.27
CA ARG A 369 6.12 -6.81 -18.40
C ARG A 369 5.57 -6.46 -17.01
N ASN A 370 5.17 -5.23 -16.68
CA ASN A 370 4.81 -4.92 -15.26
C ASN A 370 3.45 -4.22 -15.10
N LYS A 371 2.47 -4.51 -15.95
CA LYS A 371 1.34 -3.56 -16.14
C LYS A 371 0.11 -3.74 -15.25
N ILE A 372 0.09 -4.71 -14.34
CA ILE A 372 -1.11 -4.93 -13.53
C ILE A 372 -0.81 -4.53 -12.09
N SER A 373 -1.33 -3.38 -11.69
CA SER A 373 -1.35 -2.93 -10.30
C SER A 373 -2.71 -2.36 -9.96
N LEU A 374 -3.18 -2.71 -8.77
CA LEU A 374 -4.39 -2.17 -8.17
C LEU A 374 -4.07 -0.82 -7.53
N PHE A 375 -4.69 0.24 -8.03
CA PHE A 375 -4.73 1.52 -7.35
C PHE A 375 -5.85 1.48 -6.30
N LEU A 376 -5.69 2.24 -5.22
CA LEU A 376 -6.70 2.31 -4.16
C LEU A 376 -6.77 3.73 -3.59
N TYR A 377 -7.92 4.39 -3.74
CA TYR A 377 -8.23 5.54 -2.90
C TYR A 377 -8.75 5.07 -1.53
N SER A 378 -8.35 5.75 -0.47
CA SER A 378 -8.87 5.57 0.89
C SER A 378 -9.06 6.94 1.51
N GLY A 379 -10.28 7.29 1.93
CA GLY A 379 -10.53 8.63 2.44
C GLY A 379 -11.96 8.87 2.91
N PRO A 380 -12.22 10.08 3.40
CA PRO A 380 -13.52 10.43 3.96
C PRO A 380 -14.61 10.57 2.88
N ILE A 381 -15.84 10.31 3.29
CA ILE A 381 -17.06 10.53 2.52
C ILE A 381 -17.72 11.85 2.97
N GLY A 382 -18.34 12.59 2.06
CA GLY A 382 -19.17 13.74 2.38
C GLY A 382 -18.40 15.05 2.61
N ASP A 383 -19.09 16.04 3.18
CA ASP A 383 -18.52 17.34 3.53
C ASP A 383 -17.89 17.27 4.92
N VAL A 384 -16.55 17.29 4.95
CA VAL A 384 -15.74 17.06 6.14
C VAL A 384 -14.65 18.11 6.24
N GLU A 385 -14.15 18.33 7.46
CA GLU A 385 -12.99 19.16 7.68
C GLU A 385 -12.02 18.56 8.70
N LEU A 386 -10.73 18.67 8.37
CA LEU A 386 -9.63 18.23 9.22
C LEU A 386 -9.41 19.22 10.35
N GLU A 387 -9.69 18.81 11.57
CA GLU A 387 -9.63 19.67 12.76
C GLU A 387 -8.26 19.63 13.41
N TRP A 388 -7.62 18.46 13.33
CA TRP A 388 -6.30 18.26 13.87
C TRP A 388 -5.52 17.29 13.01
N ALA A 389 -4.22 17.55 12.86
CA ALA A 389 -3.30 16.59 12.30
C ALA A 389 -1.87 16.76 12.82
N ALA A 390 -1.13 15.67 12.83
CA ALA A 390 0.30 15.63 13.12
C ALA A 390 0.98 14.57 12.25
N GLN A 391 2.18 14.88 11.77
CA GLN A 391 2.98 13.93 11.02
C GLN A 391 4.15 13.41 11.88
N TYR A 392 4.63 12.22 11.56
CA TYR A 392 5.66 11.52 12.31
C TYR A 392 6.67 10.88 11.35
N THR A 393 7.95 10.99 11.68
CA THR A 393 8.99 10.16 11.09
C THR A 393 9.10 8.88 11.91
N LEU A 394 8.73 7.75 11.31
CA LEU A 394 8.90 6.43 11.92
C LEU A 394 10.36 6.00 11.77
N ARG A 395 10.91 5.32 12.76
CA ARG A 395 12.31 4.88 12.76
C ARG A 395 12.43 3.50 13.38
N HIS A 396 13.28 2.66 12.79
CA HIS A 396 13.58 1.34 13.33
C HIS A 396 14.05 1.43 14.77
N ARG A 397 13.35 0.74 15.69
CA ARG A 397 13.73 0.60 17.11
C ARG A 397 13.86 1.92 17.89
N LEU A 398 13.35 3.02 17.34
CA LEU A 398 13.39 4.33 17.96
C LEU A 398 11.99 4.92 18.03
N ASP A 399 11.78 5.77 19.02
CA ASP A 399 10.51 6.49 19.12
C ASP A 399 10.27 7.35 17.86
N PRO A 400 9.04 7.37 17.33
CA PRO A 400 8.67 8.24 16.24
C PRO A 400 8.93 9.71 16.58
N VAL A 401 9.45 10.47 15.62
CA VAL A 401 9.67 11.91 15.79
C VAL A 401 8.45 12.65 15.26
N ARG A 402 7.75 13.37 16.13
CA ARG A 402 6.60 14.20 15.74
C ARG A 402 7.05 15.50 15.08
N SER A 403 6.32 15.94 14.06
CA SER A 403 6.39 17.31 13.52
C SER A 403 4.99 17.84 13.20
N SER A 404 4.86 19.16 13.16
CA SER A 404 3.61 19.83 12.80
C SER A 404 3.30 19.63 11.32
N VAL A 405 2.01 19.70 10.98
CA VAL A 405 1.56 19.85 9.59
C VAL A 405 1.48 21.33 9.23
N PRO A 406 1.58 21.69 7.94
CA PRO A 406 1.24 23.03 7.46
C PRO A 406 -0.17 23.43 7.87
N ALA A 407 -0.37 24.70 8.23
CA ALA A 407 -1.66 25.19 8.72
C ALA A 407 -2.77 25.07 7.68
N GLU A 408 -2.42 25.11 6.39
CA GLU A 408 -3.34 25.01 5.25
C GLU A 408 -3.95 23.61 5.12
N TRP A 409 -3.38 22.59 5.77
CA TRP A 409 -3.97 21.25 5.79
C TRP A 409 -5.19 21.21 6.71
N LEU A 410 -5.16 22.00 7.79
CA LEU A 410 -6.27 22.11 8.74
C LEU A 410 -7.44 22.82 8.07
N THR A 411 -8.66 22.50 8.47
CA THR A 411 -9.94 22.95 7.89
C THR A 411 -10.19 22.52 6.43
N SER A 412 -9.26 21.77 5.83
CA SER A 412 -9.42 21.18 4.49
C SER A 412 -10.11 19.81 4.54
N ASP A 413 -10.69 19.40 3.42
CA ASP A 413 -11.21 18.06 3.15
C ASP A 413 -10.15 17.13 2.49
N ARG A 414 -8.93 17.67 2.27
CA ARG A 414 -7.85 17.05 1.50
C ARG A 414 -6.94 16.20 2.39
N PHE A 415 -7.49 15.10 2.91
CA PHE A 415 -6.75 14.17 3.77
C PHE A 415 -7.02 12.68 3.47
N GLY A 416 -7.71 12.38 2.37
CA GLY A 416 -7.69 11.06 1.75
C GLY A 416 -6.31 10.74 1.17
N GLN A 417 -6.07 9.47 0.85
CA GLN A 417 -4.86 9.01 0.20
C GLN A 417 -5.16 8.20 -1.06
N ILE A 418 -4.23 8.23 -2.01
CA ILE A 418 -4.23 7.34 -3.16
C ILE A 418 -2.96 6.49 -3.11
N PHE A 419 -3.16 5.19 -3.10
CA PHE A 419 -2.15 4.19 -3.38
C PHE A 419 -2.14 3.87 -4.85
N THR A 420 -0.96 3.77 -5.42
CA THR A 420 -0.78 3.41 -6.83
C THR A 420 -0.08 2.08 -7.01
N GLY A 421 0.55 1.55 -5.96
CA GLY A 421 1.52 0.46 -6.09
C GLY A 421 2.52 0.80 -7.18
N ASP A 422 2.63 -0.10 -8.14
CA ASP A 422 3.48 -0.01 -9.32
C ASP A 422 2.72 0.40 -10.59
N GLY A 423 1.50 0.90 -10.42
CA GLY A 423 0.61 1.25 -11.50
C GLY A 423 1.17 2.30 -12.46
N TYR A 424 0.71 2.27 -13.71
CA TYR A 424 1.20 3.15 -14.76
C TYR A 424 0.28 4.34 -14.97
N LEU A 425 0.80 5.54 -14.70
CA LEU A 425 0.21 6.81 -15.13
C LEU A 425 1.12 7.48 -16.16
N LYS A 426 1.62 6.69 -17.14
CA LYS A 426 2.64 7.12 -18.10
C LYS A 426 2.08 7.84 -19.32
N THR A 427 0.90 7.44 -19.76
CA THR A 427 0.27 7.93 -20.99
C THR A 427 -0.92 8.85 -20.69
N ALA A 428 -1.26 9.73 -21.62
CA ALA A 428 -2.45 10.58 -21.50
C ALA A 428 -3.73 9.75 -21.32
N LYS A 429 -3.83 8.59 -21.98
CA LYS A 429 -4.98 7.68 -21.85
C LYS A 429 -5.09 7.10 -20.42
N GLN A 430 -3.98 6.65 -19.85
CA GLN A 430 -3.96 6.16 -18.46
C GLN A 430 -4.35 7.25 -17.47
N TRP A 431 -3.79 8.46 -17.65
CA TRP A 431 -4.19 9.61 -16.85
C TRP A 431 -5.69 9.91 -16.99
N GLN A 432 -6.23 9.93 -18.21
CA GLN A 432 -7.66 10.20 -18.44
C GLN A 432 -8.56 9.12 -17.82
N GLY A 433 -8.18 7.85 -17.88
CA GLY A 433 -8.91 6.75 -17.23
C GLY A 433 -8.90 6.91 -15.71
N PHE A 434 -7.72 7.11 -15.12
CA PHE A 434 -7.53 7.36 -13.69
C PHE A 434 -8.32 8.59 -13.22
N GLU A 435 -8.22 9.69 -13.98
CA GLU A 435 -8.90 10.95 -13.68
C GLU A 435 -10.42 10.81 -13.82
N GLY A 436 -10.90 10.21 -14.90
CA GLY A 436 -12.32 9.96 -15.13
C GLY A 436 -12.94 9.06 -14.05
N PHE A 437 -12.14 8.14 -13.49
CA PHE A 437 -12.58 7.25 -12.43
C PHE A 437 -12.67 7.94 -11.06
N TYR A 438 -11.63 8.69 -10.66
CA TYR A 438 -11.52 9.25 -9.31
C TYR A 438 -11.95 10.72 -9.17
N ARG A 439 -12.00 11.51 -10.24
CA ARG A 439 -12.45 12.91 -10.17
C ARG A 439 -13.93 13.04 -9.72
N PRO A 440 -14.85 12.19 -10.18
CA PRO A 440 -16.24 12.19 -9.71
C PRO A 440 -16.33 12.03 -8.20
N HIS A 441 -17.36 12.63 -7.61
CA HIS A 441 -17.60 12.65 -6.17
C HIS A 441 -16.44 13.23 -5.34
N GLY A 442 -15.50 13.95 -5.94
CA GLY A 442 -14.46 14.74 -5.26
C GLY A 442 -13.27 13.95 -4.72
N ARG A 443 -13.05 12.69 -5.11
CA ARG A 443 -11.99 11.86 -4.49
C ARG A 443 -10.58 12.37 -4.80
N LEU A 444 -10.32 12.82 -6.03
CA LEU A 444 -9.04 13.48 -6.35
C LEU A 444 -8.84 14.81 -5.60
N GLN A 445 -9.92 15.54 -5.30
CA GLN A 445 -9.84 16.76 -4.49
C GLN A 445 -9.49 16.42 -3.04
N ARG A 446 -10.12 15.38 -2.48
CA ARG A 446 -9.90 14.93 -1.10
C ARG A 446 -8.58 14.20 -0.93
N ALA A 447 -7.95 13.71 -2.00
CA ALA A 447 -6.67 13.01 -1.94
C ALA A 447 -5.52 14.00 -1.63
N GLY A 448 -5.17 14.12 -0.35
CA GLY A 448 -4.02 14.91 0.10
C GLY A 448 -2.72 14.13 0.09
N PHE A 449 -2.76 12.81 0.22
CA PHE A 449 -1.57 11.98 0.27
C PHE A 449 -1.51 11.08 -0.97
N PHE A 450 -0.37 11.06 -1.63
CA PHE A 450 -0.21 10.33 -2.89
C PHE A 450 1.05 9.49 -2.84
N GLN A 451 0.91 8.17 -2.83
CA GLN A 451 2.06 7.29 -3.03
C GLN A 451 2.48 7.37 -4.50
N VAL A 452 3.74 7.72 -4.75
CA VAL A 452 4.29 7.87 -6.09
C VAL A 452 4.56 6.49 -6.67
N MET A 453 4.03 6.24 -7.86
CA MET A 453 4.10 4.97 -8.59
C MET A 453 5.51 4.38 -8.63
N HIS A 454 5.62 3.07 -8.38
CA HIS A 454 6.83 2.27 -8.62
C HIS A 454 8.08 2.95 -8.08
N HIS A 455 8.08 3.25 -6.78
CA HIS A 455 9.21 3.87 -6.08
C HIS A 455 9.68 5.23 -6.65
N GLY A 456 8.92 5.86 -7.55
CA GLY A 456 9.34 7.04 -8.31
C GLY A 456 10.04 6.73 -9.65
N SER A 457 9.68 5.63 -10.32
CA SER A 457 10.21 5.28 -11.65
C SER A 457 9.68 6.19 -12.76
N ARG A 458 10.60 6.64 -13.62
CA ARG A 458 10.29 7.40 -14.84
C ARG A 458 9.45 6.60 -15.85
N ALA A 459 9.44 5.27 -15.77
CA ALA A 459 8.70 4.42 -16.70
C ALA A 459 7.19 4.46 -16.41
N ASN A 460 6.81 4.68 -15.15
CA ASN A 460 5.42 4.63 -14.67
C ASN A 460 4.78 6.03 -14.62
N TRP A 461 5.59 7.09 -14.77
CA TRP A 461 5.20 8.48 -14.56
C TRP A 461 5.07 9.31 -15.86
N HIS A 462 4.03 10.15 -15.92
CA HIS A 462 3.82 11.18 -16.94
C HIS A 462 4.20 12.57 -16.41
N SER A 463 4.87 13.37 -17.24
CA SER A 463 5.28 14.74 -16.89
C SER A 463 4.13 15.65 -16.47
N GLY A 464 4.32 16.39 -15.37
CA GLY A 464 3.34 17.33 -14.84
C GLY A 464 2.18 16.70 -14.09
N ILE A 465 2.24 15.41 -13.74
CA ILE A 465 1.14 14.75 -13.03
C ILE A 465 0.99 15.30 -11.60
N ALA A 466 2.10 15.68 -10.97
CA ALA A 466 2.09 16.26 -9.63
C ALA A 466 1.26 17.55 -9.58
N ALA A 467 1.39 18.42 -10.59
CA ALA A 467 0.61 19.65 -10.73
C ALA A 467 -0.89 19.42 -11.00
N LYS A 468 -1.28 18.22 -11.46
CA LYS A 468 -2.69 17.85 -11.64
C LYS A 468 -3.30 17.28 -10.36
N LEU A 469 -2.51 16.54 -9.59
CA LEU A 469 -2.93 15.90 -8.34
C LEU A 469 -2.91 16.88 -7.16
N LEU A 470 -1.93 17.79 -7.13
CA LEU A 470 -1.69 18.75 -6.05
C LEU A 470 -1.66 18.10 -4.65
N PRO A 471 -0.86 17.03 -4.41
CA PRO A 471 -0.84 16.40 -3.11
C PRO A 471 -0.22 17.33 -2.05
N TRP A 472 -0.68 17.17 -0.82
CA TRP A 472 -0.05 17.70 0.40
C TRP A 472 1.24 16.98 0.76
N ALA A 473 1.32 15.69 0.47
CA ALA A 473 2.57 14.94 0.53
C ALA A 473 2.60 13.87 -0.56
N SER A 474 3.70 13.83 -1.31
CA SER A 474 4.02 12.75 -2.24
C SER A 474 4.97 11.76 -1.58
N ILE A 475 4.53 10.52 -1.39
CA ILE A 475 5.29 9.48 -0.68
C ILE A 475 6.07 8.62 -1.69
N PHE A 476 7.39 8.63 -1.55
CA PHE A 476 8.31 7.78 -2.31
C PHE A 476 8.73 6.61 -1.43
N CYS A 477 8.11 5.45 -1.64
CA CYS A 477 8.51 4.19 -0.99
C CYS A 477 9.69 3.62 -1.77
N SER A 478 10.91 4.05 -1.49
CA SER A 478 12.10 3.69 -2.26
C SER A 478 13.36 3.63 -1.39
N ASP A 479 14.42 3.02 -1.89
CA ASP A 479 15.74 3.08 -1.24
C ASP A 479 16.72 3.74 -2.21
N PRO A 480 16.94 5.07 -2.12
CA PRO A 480 17.87 5.79 -2.99
C PRO A 480 19.32 5.32 -2.85
N ALA A 481 19.67 4.68 -1.73
CA ALA A 481 20.97 4.05 -1.52
C ALA A 481 21.03 2.60 -2.05
N GLY A 482 19.89 2.07 -2.49
CA GLY A 482 19.71 0.75 -3.07
C GLY A 482 20.28 0.63 -4.50
N LYS A 483 20.28 -0.60 -5.02
CA LYS A 483 20.87 -0.90 -6.34
C LYS A 483 20.01 -0.46 -7.52
N LEU A 484 18.69 -0.32 -7.32
CA LEU A 484 17.73 -0.03 -8.37
C LEU A 484 17.65 1.46 -8.71
N GLY A 485 18.20 2.34 -7.86
CA GLY A 485 18.43 3.75 -8.18
C GLY A 485 17.17 4.62 -8.28
N HIS A 486 16.03 4.16 -7.75
CA HIS A 486 14.83 4.95 -7.62
C HIS A 486 14.85 5.80 -6.34
N PRO A 487 14.22 6.99 -6.33
CA PRO A 487 13.39 7.57 -7.38
C PRO A 487 14.20 8.23 -8.49
N ASP A 488 13.66 8.26 -9.72
CA ASP A 488 14.28 8.94 -10.85
C ASP A 488 14.18 10.48 -10.70
N GLU A 489 15.27 11.18 -11.04
CA GLU A 489 15.38 12.64 -10.90
C GLU A 489 14.21 13.44 -11.52
N PRO A 490 13.73 13.15 -12.76
CA PRO A 490 12.61 13.89 -13.33
C PRO A 490 11.31 13.74 -12.53
N VAL A 491 11.11 12.59 -11.88
CA VAL A 491 9.93 12.32 -11.04
C VAL A 491 10.05 13.10 -9.73
N LEU A 492 11.22 13.08 -9.10
CA LEU A 492 11.51 13.92 -7.92
C LEU A 492 11.27 15.40 -8.20
N MET A 493 11.71 15.91 -9.35
CA MET A 493 11.54 17.32 -9.72
C MET A 493 10.06 17.70 -9.89
N ASP A 494 9.24 16.82 -10.49
CA ASP A 494 7.81 17.06 -10.66
C ASP A 494 7.08 17.17 -9.31
N PHE A 495 7.45 16.30 -8.36
CA PHE A 495 6.82 16.24 -7.04
C PHE A 495 7.50 17.12 -5.97
N ALA A 496 8.65 17.74 -6.26
CA ALA A 496 9.38 18.59 -5.32
C ALA A 496 8.52 19.71 -4.68
N PRO A 497 7.59 20.38 -5.39
CA PRO A 497 6.69 21.37 -4.80
C PRO A 497 5.65 20.78 -3.82
N HIS A 498 5.52 19.45 -3.77
CA HIS A 498 4.45 18.73 -3.07
C HIS A 498 4.97 17.90 -1.90
N ASN A 499 5.95 18.45 -1.17
CA ASN A 499 6.46 17.91 0.11
C ASN A 499 6.83 16.42 0.02
N PRO A 500 7.84 16.07 -0.80
CA PRO A 500 8.25 14.70 -1.00
C PRO A 500 8.68 14.04 0.32
N LYS A 501 8.11 12.87 0.61
CA LYS A 501 8.44 12.03 1.76
C LYS A 501 9.18 10.79 1.27
N GLN A 502 10.44 10.68 1.64
CA GLN A 502 11.20 9.44 1.44
C GLN A 502 10.81 8.43 2.52
N VAL A 503 10.35 7.25 2.11
CA VAL A 503 10.15 6.08 2.98
C VAL A 503 11.12 5.03 2.50
N ASP A 504 12.06 4.63 3.36
CA ASP A 504 13.19 3.77 3.02
C ASP A 504 13.42 2.69 4.09
N ALA A 505 14.62 2.10 4.11
CA ALA A 505 15.00 1.05 5.05
C ALA A 505 15.13 1.50 6.52
N PHE A 506 15.15 2.81 6.77
CA PHE A 506 15.47 3.42 8.06
C PHE A 506 14.35 4.35 8.54
N HIS A 507 13.72 5.08 7.61
CA HIS A 507 12.74 6.11 7.87
C HIS A 507 11.41 5.77 7.22
N GLY A 508 10.36 5.76 8.04
CA GLY A 508 8.99 5.70 7.58
C GLY A 508 8.30 7.04 7.79
N TRP A 509 7.05 7.13 7.35
CA TRP A 509 6.25 8.33 7.50
C TRP A 509 4.85 7.98 7.96
N SER A 510 4.31 8.73 8.91
CA SER A 510 2.94 8.57 9.36
C SER A 510 2.26 9.92 9.50
N ILE A 511 0.98 9.96 9.19
CA ILE A 511 0.10 11.08 9.50
C ILE A 511 -1.04 10.56 10.37
N ARG A 512 -1.35 11.33 11.41
CA ARG A 512 -2.54 11.12 12.24
C ARG A 512 -3.41 12.34 12.12
N GLY A 513 -4.71 12.15 12.12
CA GLY A 513 -5.65 13.26 12.07
C GLY A 513 -6.96 12.96 12.75
N ALA A 514 -7.69 14.02 13.03
CA ALA A 514 -9.07 13.99 13.48
C ALA A 514 -9.89 14.95 12.64
N TYR A 515 -11.08 14.52 12.23
CA TYR A 515 -11.98 15.26 11.37
C TYR A 515 -13.41 15.10 11.85
N ARG A 516 -14.29 15.98 11.38
CA ARG A 516 -15.74 15.86 11.58
C ARG A 516 -16.47 16.21 10.29
N PHE A 517 -17.74 15.86 10.24
CA PHE A 517 -18.65 16.39 9.23
C PHE A 517 -18.90 17.87 9.51
N ARG A 518 -18.97 18.67 8.44
CA ARG A 518 -19.42 20.06 8.58
C ARG A 518 -20.90 20.06 8.92
N SER A 519 -21.29 20.88 9.88
CA SER A 519 -22.70 21.10 10.19
C SER A 519 -23.33 21.85 9.02
N ASN A 520 -24.44 21.34 8.49
CA ASN A 520 -25.25 22.09 7.53
C ASN A 520 -25.68 23.41 8.22
N ALA A 521 -25.26 24.54 7.66
CA ALA A 521 -25.55 25.88 8.19
C ALA A 521 -27.03 26.25 8.03
#